data_AF-A0A3N6NPY1-F1
#
_entry.id   AF-A0A3N6NPY1-F1
#
_cell.length_a   1.000
_cell.length_b   1.000
_cell.length_c   1.000
_cell.angle_alpha   90.00
_cell.angle_beta   90.00
_cell.angle_gamma   90.00
#
_symmetry.space_group_name_H-M   'P 1'
#
loop_
_entity.id
_entity.type
_entity.pdbx_description
1 polymer ?
#
loop_
_entity_poly.entity_id
_entity_poly.type
_entity_poly.pdbx_seq_one_letter_code
_entity_poly.pdbx_strand_id
1 'polypeptide(L)'
;MSQRPPAPPSLQELRKEIDAIDEGMHRLLMQRGDIIDRLIQVKQTQEVGSAFRPAREADMMRHLVQRHRGILPLDTVESIWRVIIATFTYVQAPFSVHADISASEPAMRDSARFHFGFTVPYVAHFSAQAAVEAAAKSKGDLALVSATSSRTPWWLELEADGAPKIIARLPFVERADHPAALPVFTISRVADSALVTEVETFSVRVSGWNAEVARALSPLAEIVAVPDTAFDGAALLVSVTSATSIDKVRAALIEAGASVRSTALVGSHATRYTVPPTGAKS
;
A
#
# COMPACT_ATOMS: atom_id res chain seq x y z
N MET A 1 42.86 -29.00 32.56
CA MET A 1 41.78 -29.92 32.15
C MET A 1 40.92 -29.20 31.13
N SER A 2 41.06 -29.50 29.83
CA SER A 2 40.20 -28.92 28.80
C SER A 2 38.83 -29.58 28.89
N GLN A 3 37.82 -28.82 29.31
CA GLN A 3 36.44 -29.31 29.30
C GLN A 3 36.00 -29.53 27.85
N ARG A 4 35.52 -30.73 27.56
CA ARG A 4 34.92 -31.07 26.27
C ARG A 4 33.67 -30.21 26.09
N PRO A 5 33.46 -29.57 24.92
CA PRO A 5 32.24 -28.82 24.69
C PRO A 5 31.00 -29.71 24.89
N PRO A 6 29.89 -29.16 25.41
CA PRO A 6 28.67 -29.92 25.65
C PRO A 6 28.23 -30.62 24.37
N ALA A 7 27.68 -31.83 24.52
CA ALA A 7 27.13 -32.57 23.38
C ALA A 7 26.01 -31.74 22.73
N PRO A 8 25.88 -31.78 21.39
CA PRO A 8 24.81 -31.07 20.70
C PRO A 8 23.44 -31.55 21.22
N PRO A 9 22.45 -30.65 21.34
CA PRO A 9 21.12 -31.00 21.80
C PRO A 9 20.52 -32.07 20.89
N SER A 10 19.75 -32.98 21.49
CA SER A 10 19.01 -34.00 20.77
C SER A 10 17.88 -33.38 19.94
N LEU A 11 17.45 -34.10 18.89
CA LEU A 11 16.27 -33.71 18.10
C LEU A 11 15.02 -33.52 18.95
N GLN A 12 14.89 -34.28 20.05
CA GLN A 12 13.73 -34.19 20.94
C GLN A 12 13.76 -32.90 21.77
N GLU A 13 14.94 -32.47 22.23
CA GLU A 13 15.10 -31.20 22.95
C GLU A 13 14.78 -30.01 22.04
N LEU A 14 15.33 -30.00 20.82
CA LEU A 14 15.05 -28.96 19.82
C LEU A 14 13.55 -28.84 19.48
N ARG A 15 12.84 -29.97 19.37
CA ARG A 15 11.38 -29.97 19.13
C ARG A 15 10.60 -29.38 20.30
N LYS A 16 10.97 -29.71 21.54
CA LYS A 16 10.35 -29.10 22.74
C LYS A 16 10.56 -27.59 22.79
N GLU A 17 11.73 -27.11 22.36
CA GLU A 17 11.99 -25.67 22.27
C GLU A 17 11.09 -25.00 21.22
N ILE A 18 10.89 -25.62 20.05
CA ILE A 18 9.96 -25.14 19.01
C ILE A 18 8.52 -25.11 19.55
N ASP A 19 8.04 -26.20 20.15
CA ASP A 19 6.68 -26.29 20.69
C ASP A 19 6.41 -25.19 21.74
N ALA A 20 7.39 -24.90 22.60
CA ALA A 20 7.29 -23.83 23.59
C ALA A 20 7.23 -22.43 22.96
N ILE A 21 7.95 -22.21 21.86
CA ILE A 21 7.88 -20.96 21.07
C ILE A 21 6.52 -20.84 20.39
N ASP A 22 6.01 -21.90 19.78
CA ASP A 22 4.72 -21.94 19.10
C ASP A 22 3.57 -21.64 20.06
N GLU A 23 3.59 -22.26 21.24
CA GLU A 23 2.63 -21.95 22.31
C GLU A 23 2.73 -20.47 22.74
N GLY A 24 3.96 -19.96 22.86
CA GLY A 24 4.22 -18.55 23.16
C GLY A 24 3.65 -17.60 22.11
N MET A 25 3.86 -17.90 20.81
CA MET A 25 3.30 -17.11 19.71
C MET A 25 1.78 -17.11 19.73
N HIS A 26 1.15 -18.27 19.93
CA HIS A 26 -0.29 -18.37 20.03
C HIS A 26 -0.85 -17.54 21.21
N ARG A 27 -0.25 -17.65 22.40
CA ARG A 27 -0.65 -16.83 23.56
C ARG A 27 -0.52 -15.33 23.28
N LEU A 28 0.56 -14.88 22.65
CA LEU A 28 0.77 -13.48 22.29
C LEU A 28 -0.28 -12.98 21.28
N LEU A 29 -0.69 -13.82 20.32
CA LEU A 29 -1.77 -13.49 19.39
C LEU A 29 -3.11 -13.32 20.10
N MET A 30 -3.43 -14.20 21.06
CA MET A 30 -4.66 -14.09 21.85
C MET A 30 -4.65 -12.82 22.71
N GLN A 31 -3.54 -12.53 23.40
CA GLN A 31 -3.38 -11.30 24.18
C GLN A 31 -3.53 -10.04 23.30
N ARG A 32 -3.03 -10.06 22.06
CA ARG A 32 -3.25 -8.98 21.10
C ARG A 32 -4.73 -8.83 20.79
N GLY A 33 -5.48 -9.93 20.65
CA GLY A 33 -6.93 -9.92 20.48
C GLY A 33 -7.66 -9.27 21.64
N ASP A 34 -7.32 -9.61 22.88
CA ASP A 34 -7.92 -9.00 24.08
C ASP A 34 -7.66 -7.49 24.16
N ILE A 35 -6.52 -7.01 23.66
CA ILE A 35 -6.24 -5.56 23.54
C ILE A 35 -7.15 -4.92 22.48
N ILE A 36 -7.33 -5.58 21.34
CA ILE A 36 -8.19 -5.07 20.26
C ILE A 36 -9.66 -5.01 20.70
N ASP A 37 -10.16 -6.02 21.42
CA ASP A 37 -11.52 -6.01 21.96
C ASP A 37 -11.75 -4.79 22.89
N ARG A 38 -10.82 -4.56 23.82
CA ARG A 38 -10.83 -3.35 24.67
C ARG A 38 -10.74 -2.05 23.86
N LEU A 39 -9.96 -2.03 22.78
CA LEU A 39 -9.86 -0.86 21.89
C LEU A 39 -11.18 -0.57 21.18
N ILE A 40 -11.93 -1.60 20.76
CA ILE A 40 -13.26 -1.46 20.15
C ILE A 40 -14.24 -0.83 21.14
N GLN A 41 -14.27 -1.34 22.38
CA GLN A 41 -15.13 -0.81 23.45
C GLN A 41 -14.88 0.68 23.71
N VAL A 42 -13.61 1.10 23.73
CA VAL A 42 -13.25 2.53 23.91
C VAL A 42 -13.68 3.35 22.69
N LYS A 43 -13.42 2.87 21.46
CA LYS A 43 -13.73 3.62 20.23
C LYS A 43 -15.23 3.80 19.97
N GLN A 44 -16.09 2.88 20.42
CA GLN A 44 -17.55 3.08 20.31
C GLN A 44 -18.05 4.34 21.04
N THR A 45 -17.25 4.87 21.98
CA THR A 45 -17.58 6.08 22.75
C THR A 45 -17.05 7.38 22.13
N GLN A 46 -16.30 7.32 21.01
CA GLN A 46 -15.74 8.48 20.31
C GLN A 46 -16.10 8.43 18.82
N GLU A 47 -16.37 9.58 18.20
CA GLU A 47 -16.69 9.63 16.76
C GLU A 47 -15.62 8.92 15.91
N VAL A 48 -16.12 8.08 15.01
CA VAL A 48 -15.38 7.02 14.32
C VAL A 48 -14.33 7.60 13.37
N GLY A 49 -13.07 7.58 13.78
CA GLY A 49 -11.94 7.68 12.86
C GLY A 49 -11.73 6.36 12.12
N SER A 50 -11.35 6.42 10.84
CA SER A 50 -11.08 5.25 10.00
C SER A 50 -10.25 4.20 10.74
N ALA A 51 -10.67 2.92 10.65
CA ALA A 51 -9.94 1.79 11.23
C ALA A 51 -8.54 1.65 10.62
N PHE A 52 -8.36 2.17 9.40
CA PHE A 52 -7.09 2.21 8.69
C PHE A 52 -6.20 3.33 9.23
N ARG A 53 -4.94 2.98 9.47
CA ARG A 53 -3.90 3.93 9.89
C ARG A 53 -2.64 3.69 9.04
N PRO A 54 -2.66 4.10 7.75
CA PRO A 54 -1.57 3.82 6.82
C PRO A 54 -0.19 4.29 7.33
N ALA A 55 -0.13 5.46 7.98
CA ALA A 55 1.08 5.99 8.60
C ALA A 55 1.69 5.02 9.62
N ARG A 56 0.83 4.54 10.52
CA ARG A 56 1.23 3.60 11.58
C ARG A 56 1.65 2.27 10.98
N GLU A 57 0.95 1.77 9.97
CA GLU A 57 1.31 0.52 9.32
C GLU A 57 2.64 0.60 8.57
N ALA A 58 2.88 1.68 7.83
CA ALA A 58 4.15 1.95 7.18
C ALA A 58 5.31 1.98 8.20
N ASP A 59 5.13 2.70 9.30
CA ASP A 59 6.12 2.76 10.38
C ASP A 59 6.39 1.39 11.03
N MET A 60 5.33 0.61 11.31
CA MET A 60 5.48 -0.75 11.83
C MET A 60 6.25 -1.65 10.86
N MET A 61 5.97 -1.58 9.56
CA MET A 61 6.68 -2.38 8.56
C MET A 61 8.13 -1.93 8.41
N ARG A 62 8.40 -0.62 8.45
CA ARG A 62 9.77 -0.09 8.44
C ARG A 62 10.59 -0.66 9.59
N HIS A 63 10.05 -0.58 10.82
CA HIS A 63 10.71 -1.16 12.00
C HIS A 63 10.84 -2.69 11.93
N LEU A 64 9.85 -3.39 11.35
CA LEU A 64 9.88 -4.83 11.16
C LEU A 64 11.04 -5.25 10.26
N VAL A 65 11.24 -4.57 9.13
CA VAL A 65 12.35 -4.83 8.21
C VAL A 65 13.69 -4.50 8.87
N GLN A 66 13.81 -3.34 9.54
CA GLN A 66 15.06 -2.91 10.17
C GLN A 66 15.57 -3.86 11.26
N ARG A 67 14.67 -4.50 12.01
CA ARG A 67 15.03 -5.48 13.07
C ARG A 67 15.10 -6.92 12.57
N HIS A 68 14.78 -7.19 11.30
CA HIS A 68 14.74 -8.53 10.75
C HIS A 68 16.15 -9.12 10.63
N ARG A 69 16.31 -10.36 11.09
CA ARG A 69 17.58 -11.11 11.09
C ARG A 69 17.31 -12.61 11.17
N GLY A 70 18.28 -13.42 10.78
CA GLY A 70 18.22 -14.88 10.85
C GLY A 70 17.98 -15.52 9.49
N ILE A 71 17.60 -16.81 9.51
CA ILE A 71 17.43 -17.64 8.30
C ILE A 71 16.01 -17.58 7.72
N LEU A 72 15.03 -17.05 8.47
CA LEU A 72 13.64 -16.97 8.04
C LEU A 72 13.51 -15.88 6.96
N PRO A 73 12.93 -16.16 5.78
CA PRO A 73 12.77 -15.15 4.73
C PRO A 73 11.91 -13.96 5.17
N LEU A 74 12.28 -12.76 4.72
CA LEU A 74 11.61 -11.52 5.11
C LEU A 74 10.15 -11.47 4.62
N ASP A 75 9.84 -12.03 3.44
CA ASP A 75 8.49 -12.14 2.88
C ASP A 75 7.56 -12.97 3.74
N THR A 76 8.09 -14.02 4.38
CA THR A 76 7.30 -14.82 5.32
C THR A 76 6.91 -13.97 6.53
N VAL A 77 7.86 -13.24 7.12
CA VAL A 77 7.59 -12.39 8.28
C VAL A 77 6.67 -11.22 7.93
N GLU A 78 6.91 -10.57 6.79
CA GLU A 78 6.09 -9.47 6.27
C GLU A 78 4.64 -9.92 6.06
N SER A 79 4.43 -11.03 5.34
CA SER A 79 3.10 -11.58 5.05
C SER A 79 2.35 -11.93 6.34
N ILE A 80 3.01 -12.60 7.30
CA ILE A 80 2.40 -12.91 8.60
C ILE A 80 1.92 -11.63 9.30
N TRP A 81 2.77 -10.60 9.36
CA TRP A 81 2.40 -9.34 10.01
C TRP A 81 1.28 -8.60 9.28
N ARG A 82 1.30 -8.60 7.94
CA ARG A 82 0.24 -8.03 7.11
C ARG A 82 -1.11 -8.70 7.36
N VAL A 83 -1.14 -10.03 7.36
CA VAL A 83 -2.34 -10.83 7.65
C VAL A 83 -2.85 -10.56 9.08
N ILE A 84 -1.97 -10.53 10.08
CA ILE A 84 -2.35 -10.18 11.46
C ILE A 84 -2.97 -8.78 11.51
N ILE A 85 -2.32 -7.78 10.92
CA ILE A 85 -2.81 -6.39 10.94
C ILE A 85 -4.17 -6.31 10.26
N ALA A 86 -4.29 -6.80 9.02
CA ALA A 86 -5.53 -6.76 8.24
C ALA A 86 -6.69 -7.48 8.96
N THR A 87 -6.42 -8.65 9.53
CA THR A 87 -7.42 -9.43 10.28
C THR A 87 -7.96 -8.65 11.48
N PHE A 88 -7.07 -8.04 12.28
CA PHE A 88 -7.51 -7.26 13.43
C PHE A 88 -8.13 -5.91 13.06
N THR A 89 -7.78 -5.33 11.92
CA THR A 89 -8.50 -4.18 11.36
C THR A 89 -9.92 -4.59 10.97
N TYR A 90 -10.09 -5.73 10.30
CA TYR A 90 -11.40 -6.27 9.91
C TYR A 90 -12.28 -6.59 11.13
N VAL A 91 -11.71 -7.19 12.19
CA VAL A 91 -12.44 -7.47 13.44
C VAL A 91 -12.93 -6.17 14.11
N GLN A 92 -12.17 -5.07 14.02
CA GLN A 92 -12.59 -3.77 14.56
C GLN A 92 -13.72 -3.14 13.74
N ALA A 93 -13.62 -3.22 12.41
CA ALA A 93 -14.61 -2.66 11.49
C ALA A 93 -14.58 -3.49 10.19
N PRO A 94 -15.58 -4.34 9.94
CA PRO A 94 -15.62 -5.16 8.74
C PRO A 94 -15.61 -4.30 7.46
N PHE A 95 -14.80 -4.73 6.49
CA PHE A 95 -14.64 -4.07 5.19
C PHE A 95 -14.33 -5.10 4.11
N SER A 96 -14.58 -4.74 2.85
CA SER A 96 -14.23 -5.51 1.67
C SER A 96 -13.12 -4.84 0.87
N VAL A 97 -12.38 -5.65 0.12
CA VAL A 97 -11.37 -5.19 -0.85
C VAL A 97 -11.91 -5.40 -2.26
N HIS A 98 -12.15 -4.29 -2.96
CA HIS A 98 -12.60 -4.23 -4.35
C HIS A 98 -11.39 -4.12 -5.26
N ALA A 99 -11.10 -5.15 -6.04
CA ALA A 99 -9.86 -5.24 -6.81
C ALA A 99 -10.11 -5.15 -8.32
N ASP A 100 -9.38 -4.25 -8.99
CA ASP A 100 -9.33 -4.18 -10.45
C ASP A 100 -8.49 -5.32 -11.02
N ILE A 101 -9.15 -6.28 -11.67
CA ILE A 101 -8.49 -7.44 -12.29
C ILE A 101 -8.25 -7.25 -13.79
N SER A 102 -8.54 -6.07 -14.34
CA SER A 102 -8.45 -5.82 -15.79
C SER A 102 -7.01 -5.79 -16.34
N ALA A 103 -6.02 -5.48 -15.49
CA ALA A 103 -4.61 -5.47 -15.86
C ALA A 103 -3.98 -6.87 -15.75
N SER A 104 -4.18 -7.53 -14.60
CA SER A 104 -3.71 -8.89 -14.33
C SER A 104 -4.41 -9.44 -13.09
N GLU A 105 -5.34 -10.39 -13.27
CA GLU A 105 -6.03 -11.02 -12.15
C GLU A 105 -5.06 -11.74 -11.19
N PRO A 106 -4.11 -12.59 -11.64
CA PRO A 106 -3.23 -13.29 -10.71
C PRO A 106 -2.38 -12.34 -9.88
N ALA A 107 -1.76 -11.33 -10.51
CA ALA A 107 -0.88 -10.40 -9.81
C ALA A 107 -1.63 -9.49 -8.84
N MET A 108 -2.85 -9.07 -9.19
CA MET A 108 -3.72 -8.31 -8.29
C MET A 108 -4.18 -9.18 -7.11
N ARG A 109 -4.52 -10.44 -7.36
CA ARG A 109 -4.89 -11.39 -6.30
C ARG A 109 -3.73 -11.66 -5.35
N ASP A 110 -2.51 -11.84 -5.86
CA ASP A 110 -1.31 -12.03 -5.03
C ASP A 110 -1.06 -10.81 -4.14
N SER A 111 -1.20 -9.61 -4.70
CA SER A 111 -1.12 -8.34 -3.94
C SER A 111 -2.17 -8.26 -2.83
N ALA A 112 -3.42 -8.60 -3.15
CA ALA A 112 -4.49 -8.59 -2.18
C ALA A 112 -4.28 -9.64 -1.07
N ARG A 113 -3.86 -10.87 -1.42
CA ARG A 113 -3.71 -11.96 -0.45
C ARG A 113 -2.45 -11.82 0.41
N PHE A 114 -1.35 -11.33 -0.16
CA PHE A 114 -0.16 -11.02 0.61
C PHE A 114 -0.43 -9.92 1.65
N HIS A 115 -1.25 -8.91 1.30
CA HIS A 115 -1.50 -7.78 2.19
C HIS A 115 -2.66 -7.98 3.17
N PHE A 116 -3.78 -8.56 2.71
CA PHE A 116 -5.03 -8.64 3.47
C PHE A 116 -5.39 -10.06 3.93
N GLY A 117 -4.65 -11.07 3.49
CA GLY A 117 -4.95 -12.48 3.80
C GLY A 117 -6.28 -12.94 3.23
N PHE A 118 -6.89 -13.93 3.89
CA PHE A 118 -8.15 -14.55 3.47
C PHE A 118 -9.36 -14.18 4.31
N THR A 119 -9.17 -13.56 5.48
CA THR A 119 -10.27 -13.11 6.34
C THR A 119 -11.04 -11.95 5.73
N VAL A 120 -10.33 -11.02 5.08
CA VAL A 120 -10.95 -9.88 4.40
C VAL A 120 -11.61 -10.34 3.08
N PRO A 121 -12.91 -10.05 2.86
CA PRO A 121 -13.59 -10.33 1.60
C PRO A 121 -12.88 -9.68 0.41
N TYR A 122 -12.76 -10.43 -0.67
CA TYR A 122 -12.17 -9.99 -1.94
C TYR A 122 -13.25 -9.99 -3.02
N VAL A 123 -13.49 -8.82 -3.62
CA VAL A 123 -14.50 -8.61 -4.66
C VAL A 123 -13.79 -8.16 -5.93
N ALA A 124 -13.85 -8.97 -6.99
CA ALA A 124 -13.20 -8.66 -8.25
C ALA A 124 -14.08 -7.73 -9.12
N HIS A 125 -13.43 -6.78 -9.80
CA HIS A 125 -14.02 -5.84 -10.74
C HIS A 125 -13.21 -5.83 -12.05
N PHE A 126 -13.88 -5.71 -13.19
CA PHE A 126 -13.24 -5.72 -14.51
C PHE A 126 -12.80 -4.33 -15.00
N SER A 127 -12.76 -3.33 -14.11
CA SER A 127 -12.16 -2.02 -14.36
C SER A 127 -11.77 -1.32 -13.06
N ALA A 128 -10.75 -0.46 -13.12
CA ALA A 128 -10.35 0.43 -12.03
C ALA A 128 -11.51 1.30 -11.54
N GLN A 129 -12.30 1.83 -12.49
CA GLN A 129 -13.44 2.68 -12.19
C GLN A 129 -14.50 1.96 -11.36
N ALA A 130 -14.88 0.73 -11.73
CA ALA A 130 -15.87 -0.03 -10.98
C ALA A 130 -15.40 -0.37 -9.55
N ALA A 131 -14.11 -0.67 -9.37
CA ALA A 131 -13.53 -0.88 -8.04
C ALA A 131 -13.59 0.39 -7.17
N VAL A 132 -13.20 1.54 -7.74
CA VAL A 132 -13.24 2.85 -7.06
C VAL A 132 -14.66 3.26 -6.71
N GLU A 133 -15.60 3.16 -7.65
CA GLU A 133 -17.02 3.43 -7.40
C GLU A 133 -17.60 2.57 -6.29
N ALA A 134 -17.21 1.29 -6.22
CA ALA A 134 -17.69 0.38 -5.19
C ALA A 134 -17.17 0.79 -3.80
N ALA A 135 -15.88 1.10 -3.67
CA ALA A 135 -15.32 1.65 -2.43
C ALA A 135 -15.97 3.01 -2.08
N ALA A 136 -16.26 3.84 -3.09
CA ALA A 136 -16.94 5.12 -2.96
C ALA A 136 -18.44 5.00 -2.60
N LYS A 137 -19.01 3.79 -2.49
CA LYS A 137 -20.37 3.55 -1.95
C LYS A 137 -20.35 3.06 -0.50
N SER A 138 -19.17 2.76 0.05
CA SER A 138 -18.98 2.26 1.41
C SER A 138 -18.23 3.26 2.28
N LYS A 139 -18.42 3.19 3.61
CA LYS A 139 -17.68 4.02 4.57
C LYS A 139 -16.34 3.40 4.98
N GLY A 140 -16.10 2.13 4.65
CA GLY A 140 -14.92 1.40 5.11
C GLY A 140 -14.25 0.51 4.05
N ASP A 141 -14.85 0.29 2.89
CA ASP A 141 -14.24 -0.57 1.88
C ASP A 141 -13.02 0.08 1.23
N LEU A 142 -12.18 -0.78 0.66
CA LEU A 142 -10.96 -0.41 -0.04
C LEU A 142 -11.09 -0.73 -1.52
N ALA A 143 -10.56 0.12 -2.38
CA ALA A 143 -10.28 -0.24 -3.77
C ALA A 143 -8.79 -0.48 -3.98
N LEU A 144 -8.45 -1.51 -4.77
CA LEU A 144 -7.11 -1.81 -5.25
C LEU A 144 -7.05 -1.63 -6.76
N VAL A 145 -6.19 -0.72 -7.21
CA VAL A 145 -6.00 -0.41 -8.63
C VAL A 145 -4.53 -0.38 -8.99
N SER A 146 -4.21 -0.72 -10.24
CA SER A 146 -2.83 -0.60 -10.75
C SER A 146 -2.33 0.84 -10.58
N ALA A 147 -1.10 0.96 -10.09
CA ALA A 147 -0.44 2.24 -9.86
C ALA A 147 0.59 2.58 -10.95
N THR A 148 0.72 1.75 -11.98
CA THR A 148 1.66 1.96 -13.10
C THR A 148 0.97 2.05 -14.44
N SER A 149 -0.29 1.65 -14.52
CA SER A 149 -1.02 1.63 -15.78
C SER A 149 -2.51 1.83 -15.55
N SER A 150 -3.15 2.49 -16.51
CA SER A 150 -4.60 2.51 -16.58
C SER A 150 -5.08 2.76 -18.00
N ARG A 151 -6.30 2.32 -18.30
CA ARG A 151 -7.01 2.59 -19.56
C ARG A 151 -7.96 3.77 -19.45
N THR A 152 -8.39 4.09 -18.23
CA THR A 152 -9.34 5.17 -17.94
C THR A 152 -8.79 6.03 -16.80
N PRO A 153 -9.10 7.32 -16.74
CA PRO A 153 -8.61 8.19 -15.69
C PRO A 153 -9.50 8.05 -14.44
N TRP A 154 -9.51 6.86 -13.82
CA TRP A 154 -10.36 6.56 -12.65
C TRP A 154 -10.16 7.55 -11.48
N TRP A 155 -8.99 8.17 -11.39
CA TRP A 155 -8.66 9.12 -10.33
C TRP A 155 -9.41 10.45 -10.43
N LEU A 156 -10.08 10.75 -11.55
CA LEU A 156 -10.94 11.92 -11.64
C LEU A 156 -12.08 11.86 -10.61
N GLU A 157 -12.52 10.65 -10.24
CA GLU A 157 -13.54 10.43 -9.21
C GLU A 157 -13.06 10.80 -7.80
N LEU A 158 -11.74 10.89 -7.60
CA LEU A 158 -11.13 11.24 -6.32
C LEU A 158 -10.95 12.75 -6.15
N GLU A 159 -11.25 13.57 -7.17
CA GLU A 159 -11.01 15.03 -7.13
C GLU A 159 -11.95 15.76 -6.18
N ALA A 160 -13.20 15.28 -6.05
CA ALA A 160 -14.22 15.95 -5.27
C ALA A 160 -13.92 15.94 -3.77
N ASP A 161 -14.46 16.93 -3.05
CA ASP A 161 -14.39 16.96 -1.60
C ASP A 161 -15.20 15.81 -0.99
N GLY A 162 -14.68 15.17 0.05
CA GLY A 162 -15.25 13.95 0.66
C GLY A 162 -15.21 12.68 -0.22
N ALA A 163 -14.64 12.74 -1.43
CA ALA A 163 -14.36 11.56 -2.25
C ALA A 163 -13.32 10.66 -1.55
N PRO A 164 -13.30 9.34 -1.83
CA PRO A 164 -12.20 8.51 -1.38
C PRO A 164 -10.86 9.05 -1.92
N LYS A 165 -9.78 8.75 -1.22
CA LYS A 165 -8.43 9.18 -1.57
C LYS A 165 -7.51 7.98 -1.68
N ILE A 166 -6.41 8.11 -2.41
CA ILE A 166 -5.28 7.18 -2.31
C ILE A 166 -4.72 7.31 -0.89
N ILE A 167 -4.55 6.18 -0.21
CA ILE A 167 -4.10 6.14 1.20
C ILE A 167 -2.82 5.31 1.39
N ALA A 168 -2.50 4.45 0.44
CA ALA A 168 -1.31 3.60 0.48
C ALA A 168 -0.87 3.18 -0.92
N ARG A 169 0.40 2.81 -1.02
CA ARG A 169 1.03 2.21 -2.19
C ARG A 169 1.64 0.87 -1.79
N LEU A 170 1.26 -0.19 -2.51
CA LEU A 170 1.71 -1.56 -2.27
C LEU A 170 2.64 -2.04 -3.39
N PRO A 171 3.58 -2.96 -3.09
CA PRO A 171 4.04 -3.29 -1.75
C PRO A 171 4.77 -2.09 -1.11
N PHE A 172 4.70 -1.98 0.22
CA PHE A 172 5.43 -0.94 0.95
C PHE A 172 6.93 -1.28 1.02
N VAL A 173 7.26 -2.55 1.23
CA VAL A 173 8.64 -3.04 1.23
C VAL A 173 9.02 -3.39 -0.21
N GLU A 174 9.86 -2.58 -0.81
CA GLU A 174 10.27 -2.74 -2.20
C GLU A 174 11.57 -3.55 -2.28
N ARG A 175 11.54 -4.62 -3.07
CA ARG A 175 12.68 -5.49 -3.41
C ARG A 175 12.39 -6.26 -4.70
N ALA A 176 13.44 -6.67 -5.39
CA ALA A 176 13.35 -7.30 -6.71
C ALA A 176 12.62 -8.66 -6.69
N ASP A 177 12.70 -9.40 -5.60
CA ASP A 177 12.15 -10.74 -5.40
C ASP A 177 10.84 -10.75 -4.60
N HIS A 178 10.14 -9.60 -4.50
CA HIS A 178 8.90 -9.52 -3.74
C HIS A 178 7.81 -10.43 -4.39
N PRO A 179 7.18 -11.37 -3.65
CA PRO A 179 6.25 -12.34 -4.24
C PRO A 179 4.96 -11.70 -4.76
N ALA A 180 4.58 -10.54 -4.22
CA ALA A 180 3.47 -9.72 -4.69
C ALA A 180 3.95 -8.34 -5.17
N ALA A 181 4.73 -8.32 -6.26
CA ALA A 181 5.44 -7.14 -6.73
C ALA A 181 4.60 -6.13 -7.54
N LEU A 182 3.35 -6.45 -7.88
CA LEU A 182 2.51 -5.54 -8.66
C LEU A 182 2.33 -4.22 -7.89
N PRO A 183 2.73 -3.07 -8.46
CA PRO A 183 2.52 -1.81 -7.78
C PRO A 183 1.03 -1.44 -7.80
N VAL A 184 0.43 -1.31 -6.62
CA VAL A 184 -1.02 -1.09 -6.44
C VAL A 184 -1.27 0.13 -5.57
N PHE A 185 -2.26 0.94 -5.91
CA PHE A 185 -2.80 1.96 -5.00
C PHE A 185 -3.96 1.38 -4.21
N THR A 186 -3.98 1.67 -2.91
CA THR A 186 -5.13 1.43 -2.04
C THR A 186 -5.89 2.73 -1.86
N ILE A 187 -7.19 2.69 -2.12
CA ILE A 187 -8.08 3.85 -2.12
C ILE A 187 -9.18 3.63 -1.09
N SER A 188 -9.48 4.64 -0.28
CA SER A 188 -10.56 4.57 0.71
C SER A 188 -11.01 5.95 1.17
N ARG A 189 -12.15 6.00 1.86
CA ARG A 189 -12.53 7.18 2.65
C ARG A 189 -11.82 7.13 4.00
N VAL A 190 -10.93 8.07 4.21
CA VAL A 190 -10.25 8.28 5.49
C VAL A 190 -10.39 9.74 5.89
N ALA A 191 -10.40 10.00 7.19
CA ALA A 191 -10.30 11.37 7.68
C ALA A 191 -8.93 11.96 7.29
N ASP A 192 -8.88 13.25 7.00
CA ASP A 192 -7.64 13.93 6.55
C ASP A 192 -6.47 13.73 7.52
N SER A 193 -6.75 13.69 8.83
CA SER A 193 -5.77 13.43 9.88
C SER A 193 -5.10 12.04 9.81
N ALA A 194 -5.63 11.11 9.01
CA ALA A 194 -5.08 9.76 8.84
C ALA A 194 -4.19 9.62 7.59
N LEU A 195 -4.13 10.65 6.73
CA LEU A 195 -3.32 10.63 5.51
C LEU A 195 -1.82 10.80 5.81
N VAL A 196 -0.99 10.08 5.06
CA VAL A 196 0.47 10.22 5.10
C VAL A 196 0.90 11.17 4.00
N THR A 197 1.64 12.23 4.31
CA THR A 197 2.00 13.27 3.33
C THR A 197 3.44 13.15 2.82
N GLU A 198 4.05 11.96 2.91
CA GLU A 198 5.44 11.75 2.43
C GLU A 198 5.50 11.78 0.89
N VAL A 199 4.53 11.16 0.23
CA VAL A 199 4.31 11.21 -1.22
C VAL A 199 2.88 11.63 -1.48
N GLU A 200 2.70 12.75 -2.16
CA GLU A 200 1.39 13.26 -2.56
C GLU A 200 1.09 12.85 -3.99
N THR A 201 -0.17 12.49 -4.27
CA THR A 201 -0.62 12.09 -5.59
C THR A 201 -1.67 13.06 -6.11
N PHE A 202 -1.42 13.63 -7.29
CA PHE A 202 -2.25 14.66 -7.91
C PHE A 202 -2.88 14.17 -9.21
N SER A 203 -4.16 14.49 -9.42
CA SER A 203 -4.79 14.53 -10.73
C SER A 203 -4.38 15.81 -11.43
N VAL A 204 -3.81 15.73 -12.63
CA VAL A 204 -3.43 16.90 -13.43
C VAL A 204 -4.04 16.75 -14.82
N ARG A 205 -4.79 17.74 -15.29
CA ARG A 205 -5.29 17.78 -16.68
C ARG A 205 -4.39 18.69 -17.50
N VAL A 206 -3.95 18.21 -18.66
CA VAL A 206 -3.04 18.95 -19.54
C VAL A 206 -3.53 18.96 -20.99
N SER A 207 -3.09 19.95 -21.77
CA SER A 207 -3.06 19.91 -23.25
C SER A 207 -1.62 19.96 -23.74
N GLY A 208 -1.37 19.54 -24.98
CA GLY A 208 -0.03 19.41 -25.54
C GLY A 208 0.71 18.15 -25.06
N TRP A 209 0.00 17.12 -24.59
CA TRP A 209 0.64 15.91 -24.08
C TRP A 209 1.28 15.11 -25.22
N ASN A 210 2.60 14.94 -25.16
CA ASN A 210 3.38 14.23 -26.17
C ASN A 210 4.61 13.53 -25.54
N ALA A 211 5.37 12.81 -26.37
CA ALA A 211 6.53 12.04 -25.91
C ALA A 211 7.67 12.90 -25.34
N GLU A 212 7.84 14.13 -25.80
CA GLU A 212 8.84 15.07 -25.29
C GLU A 212 8.48 15.53 -23.88
N VAL A 213 7.22 15.94 -23.67
CA VAL A 213 6.68 16.30 -22.35
C VAL A 213 6.80 15.12 -21.38
N ALA A 214 6.43 13.91 -21.81
CA ALA A 214 6.56 12.72 -20.98
C ALA A 214 8.02 12.45 -20.53
N ARG A 215 9.00 12.64 -21.43
CA ARG A 215 10.43 12.50 -21.11
C ARG A 215 10.91 13.56 -20.13
N ALA A 216 10.45 14.81 -20.28
CA ALA A 216 10.83 15.90 -19.39
C ALA A 216 10.36 15.66 -17.94
N LEU A 217 9.21 15.00 -17.76
CA LEU A 217 8.66 14.73 -16.43
C LEU A 217 9.15 13.45 -15.78
N SER A 218 9.60 12.46 -16.57
CA SER A 218 10.04 11.16 -16.06
C SER A 218 11.06 11.22 -14.90
N PRO A 219 12.00 12.18 -14.84
CA PRO A 219 12.93 12.29 -13.70
C PRO A 219 12.33 12.92 -12.45
N LEU A 220 11.17 13.59 -12.57
CA LEU A 220 10.59 14.41 -11.50
C LEU A 220 9.56 13.66 -10.67
N ALA A 221 8.79 12.77 -11.31
CA ALA A 221 7.63 12.13 -10.69
C ALA A 221 7.31 10.76 -11.32
N GLU A 222 6.67 9.89 -10.53
CA GLU A 222 5.97 8.72 -11.07
C GLU A 222 4.66 9.20 -11.72
N ILE A 223 4.42 8.83 -12.98
CA ILE A 223 3.28 9.31 -13.77
C ILE A 223 2.52 8.16 -14.41
N VAL A 224 1.19 8.16 -14.25
CA VAL A 224 0.28 7.42 -15.11
C VAL A 224 -0.44 8.44 -15.99
N ALA A 225 -0.39 8.24 -17.31
CA ALA A 225 -1.04 9.13 -18.26
C ALA A 225 -2.13 8.38 -19.04
N VAL A 226 -3.31 8.98 -19.12
CA VAL A 226 -4.40 8.54 -20.00
C VAL A 226 -4.67 9.65 -21.01
N PRO A 227 -4.22 9.49 -22.27
CA PRO A 227 -4.44 10.50 -23.32
C PRO A 227 -5.92 10.65 -23.67
N ASP A 228 -6.32 11.89 -23.92
CA ASP A 228 -7.59 12.25 -24.54
C ASP A 228 -7.40 12.27 -26.07
N THR A 229 -8.20 11.49 -26.78
CA THR A 229 -8.08 11.35 -28.24
C THR A 229 -8.57 12.58 -29.01
N ALA A 230 -9.32 13.50 -28.38
CA ALA A 230 -9.98 14.59 -29.09
C ALA A 230 -9.19 15.91 -29.13
N PHE A 231 -8.23 16.15 -28.23
CA PHE A 231 -7.62 17.49 -28.03
C PHE A 231 -6.19 17.48 -27.49
N ASP A 232 -5.33 16.58 -28.00
CA ASP A 232 -3.92 16.48 -27.57
C ASP A 232 -3.73 16.52 -26.03
N GLY A 233 -4.77 16.04 -25.33
CA GLY A 233 -4.95 16.23 -23.91
C GLY A 233 -4.52 14.98 -23.18
N ALA A 234 -4.29 15.11 -21.88
CA ALA A 234 -4.15 13.94 -21.03
C ALA A 234 -4.68 14.24 -19.63
N ALA A 235 -5.28 13.22 -19.03
CA ALA A 235 -5.36 13.13 -17.59
C ALA A 235 -4.08 12.44 -17.10
N LEU A 236 -3.39 13.08 -16.16
CA LEU A 236 -2.20 12.55 -15.52
C LEU A 236 -2.51 12.27 -14.05
N LEU A 237 -2.00 11.16 -13.55
CA LEU A 237 -1.87 10.87 -12.13
C LEU A 237 -0.38 11.00 -11.80
N VAL A 238 -0.04 11.97 -10.95
CA VAL A 238 1.36 12.35 -10.68
C VAL A 238 1.64 12.17 -9.20
N SER A 239 2.58 11.29 -8.85
CA SER A 239 3.06 11.14 -7.48
C SER A 239 4.38 11.90 -7.29
N VAL A 240 4.39 12.83 -6.34
CA VAL A 240 5.53 13.70 -6.01
C VAL A 240 5.93 13.54 -4.55
N THR A 241 7.24 13.60 -4.30
CA THR A 241 7.78 13.73 -2.94
C THR A 241 7.83 15.20 -2.53
N SER A 242 8.03 15.45 -1.24
CA SER A 242 8.28 16.81 -0.72
C SER A 242 9.50 17.50 -1.36
N ALA A 243 10.47 16.74 -1.89
CA ALA A 243 11.65 17.28 -2.57
C ALA A 243 11.31 17.84 -3.97
N THR A 244 10.39 17.20 -4.71
CA THR A 244 9.94 17.67 -6.03
C THR A 244 8.85 18.71 -5.89
N SER A 245 7.79 18.45 -5.12
CA SER A 245 6.52 19.20 -5.09
C SER A 245 5.78 19.23 -6.43
N ILE A 246 4.48 19.51 -6.38
CA ILE A 246 3.64 19.61 -7.59
C ILE A 246 3.99 20.84 -8.45
N ASP A 247 4.51 21.91 -7.84
CA ASP A 247 4.80 23.15 -8.56
C ASP A 247 6.00 23.01 -9.50
N LYS A 248 7.02 22.21 -9.14
CA LYS A 248 8.12 21.89 -10.08
C LYS A 248 7.63 21.05 -11.25
N VAL A 249 6.69 20.13 -11.03
CA VAL A 249 6.07 19.34 -12.12
C VAL A 249 5.29 20.25 -13.05
N ARG A 250 4.51 21.20 -12.50
CA ARG A 250 3.78 22.20 -13.30
C ARG A 250 4.72 23.08 -14.12
N ALA A 251 5.81 23.55 -13.53
CA ALA A 251 6.82 24.33 -14.25
C ALA A 251 7.42 23.53 -15.41
N ALA A 252 7.84 22.29 -15.15
CA ALA A 252 8.41 21.41 -16.19
C ALA A 252 7.41 21.06 -17.31
N LEU A 253 6.12 20.90 -16.98
CA LEU A 253 5.06 20.75 -17.97
C LEU A 253 5.01 21.95 -18.93
N ILE A 254 5.03 23.16 -18.37
CA ILE A 254 4.94 24.42 -19.14
C ILE A 254 6.21 24.63 -19.97
N GLU A 255 7.39 24.41 -19.40
CA GLU A 255 8.67 24.53 -20.10
C GLU A 255 8.79 23.55 -21.28
N ALA A 256 8.22 22.35 -21.15
CA ALA A 256 8.15 21.36 -22.23
C ALA A 256 7.04 21.63 -23.26
N GLY A 257 6.30 22.73 -23.14
CA GLY A 257 5.28 23.16 -24.10
C GLY A 257 3.86 22.64 -23.85
N ALA A 258 3.59 21.99 -22.72
CA ALA A 258 2.23 21.62 -22.32
C ALA A 258 1.53 22.76 -21.57
N SER A 259 0.20 22.76 -21.57
CA SER A 259 -0.61 23.66 -20.73
C SER A 259 -1.29 22.88 -19.62
N VAL A 260 -1.29 23.41 -18.39
CA VAL A 260 -1.97 22.80 -17.23
C VAL A 260 -3.37 23.39 -17.08
N ARG A 261 -4.40 22.57 -17.27
CA ARG A 261 -5.81 22.98 -17.16
C ARG A 261 -6.34 22.93 -15.74
N SER A 262 -5.96 21.90 -14.97
CA SER A 262 -6.37 21.74 -13.58
C SER A 262 -5.39 20.87 -12.80
N THR A 263 -5.46 20.97 -11.48
CA THR A 263 -4.73 20.09 -10.56
C THR A 263 -5.56 19.87 -9.31
N ALA A 264 -5.62 18.64 -8.81
CA ALA A 264 -6.32 18.30 -7.59
C ALA A 264 -5.56 17.23 -6.81
N LEU A 265 -5.50 17.36 -5.48
CA LEU A 265 -4.93 16.33 -4.61
C LEU A 265 -5.92 15.16 -4.51
N VAL A 266 -5.51 13.99 -4.98
CA VAL A 266 -6.34 12.77 -5.01
C VAL A 266 -5.89 11.72 -3.97
N GLY A 267 -4.87 12.05 -3.20
CA GLY A 267 -4.46 11.28 -2.03
C GLY A 267 -2.96 11.34 -1.82
N SER A 268 -2.48 10.46 -0.96
CA SER A 268 -1.08 10.44 -0.55
C SER A 268 -0.73 9.11 0.10
N HIS A 269 0.55 8.79 0.18
CA HIS A 269 1.02 7.56 0.80
C HIS A 269 2.43 7.72 1.39
N ALA A 270 2.84 6.74 2.20
CA ALA A 270 4.19 6.67 2.72
C ALA A 270 5.22 6.40 1.60
N THR A 271 6.44 6.91 1.77
CA THR A 271 7.57 6.55 0.93
C THR A 271 7.85 5.06 1.12
N ARG A 272 7.91 4.33 0.01
CA ARG A 272 8.21 2.90 0.01
C ARG A 272 9.58 2.66 0.66
N TYR A 273 9.69 1.58 1.43
CA TYR A 273 10.95 1.17 2.04
C TYR A 273 11.71 0.26 1.08
N THR A 274 12.77 0.77 0.45
CA THR A 274 13.64 -0.04 -0.41
C THR A 274 14.59 -0.86 0.45
N VAL A 275 14.54 -2.19 0.31
CA VAL A 275 15.52 -3.08 0.94
C VAL A 275 16.78 -3.05 0.07
N PRO A 276 17.97 -2.67 0.62
CA PRO A 276 19.21 -2.76 -0.12
C PRO A 276 19.42 -4.21 -0.57
N PRO A 277 19.93 -4.47 -1.79
CA PRO A 277 20.30 -5.81 -2.17
C PRO A 277 21.28 -6.34 -1.12
N THR A 278 20.92 -7.45 -0.47
CA THR A 278 21.84 -8.16 0.40
C THR A 278 23.07 -8.49 -0.43
N GLY A 279 24.20 -7.84 -0.15
CA GLY A 279 25.47 -8.23 -0.74
C GLY A 279 25.60 -9.75 -0.60
N ALA A 280 25.83 -10.43 -1.73
CA ALA A 280 26.02 -11.87 -1.75
C ALA A 280 26.98 -12.22 -0.61
N LYS A 281 26.49 -12.92 0.41
CA LYS A 281 27.38 -13.50 1.41
C LYS A 281 28.29 -14.45 0.63
N SER A 282 29.58 -14.14 0.70
CA SER A 282 30.68 -14.94 0.17
C SER A 282 30.62 -16.37 0.67
#